data_AF-A0AB37HF37-F1
#
_entry.id   AF-A0AB37HF37-F1
#
_cell.length_a   1.000
_cell.length_b   1.000
_cell.length_c   1.000
_cell.angle_alpha   90.00
_cell.angle_beta   90.00
_cell.angle_gamma   90.00
#
_symmetry.space_group_name_H-M   'P 1'
#
loop_
_entity.id
_entity.type
_entity.pdbx_description
1 polymer ?
#
loop_
_entity_poly.entity_id
_entity_poly.type
_entity_poly.pdbx_seq_one_letter_code
_entity_poly.pdbx_strand_id
1 'polypeptide(L)'
;MRASNLNELPSLHFFFQHDVINLKEHPDNRIRLKVCRRKSAIFDFSKLKMPVRLELKHYLQEILSKDLTNTALNTYLTPLQHLIDFFNIESATHDRLSLRSYSSEIEDKFKNYLEGIGVTVTHSVHGKSTSLKIYERTYLFVMDLYNGSNPFDKDIWRLEQMGIDSTRLIESKKMKTISFHTIPNELNRKLAKKYVKYLITATDKAISTIISKLKYIRELLVFLDNKPITQMSRSDVERFIQKIDEKGVKNVTFNDSIFVNSKFVEYLIVCGDLTMNHFYSNDIKAVDRDHSYKTVDESVIKQIFSVLNEIPIQEACMFLLIYSTGMRVSEACSIKLNKLFNNENGYFIRFYSQKMRKEVMNPIPKSLYDLLKKQNKRMVENYGKKTKYLFPHSDLKCYPSGLYREKMQEWFKELGIRNSDGTMYHFKPHDYRHTLATTMILHDIPSSVVQKILHHESIEMTSSYIDIQDKHRIERHKEFINIKGESMPIHIDASMEIDDIAKVEWLKKSINAQMLPNGMCSLPVAMGKCPHGNSCLTCGDFRTSKEFLPIHQKHYKSVCGLLDYAKQQGWQRQIETNEEVKKNLETIIEKLQDGNKEITS
;
A
#
# COMPACT_ATOMS: atom_id res chain seq x y z
N MET A 1 25.40 -26.44 -3.72
CA MET A 1 25.69 -27.31 -4.90
C MET A 1 25.72 -26.53 -6.22
N ARG A 2 26.53 -25.48 -6.36
CA ARG A 2 26.80 -24.84 -7.67
C ARG A 2 28.22 -24.26 -7.70
N ALA A 3 29.20 -25.15 -7.67
CA ALA A 3 30.59 -24.89 -8.06
C ALA A 3 31.23 -26.17 -8.64
N SER A 4 30.42 -27.08 -9.16
CA SER A 4 30.86 -28.42 -9.57
C SER A 4 30.04 -28.91 -10.76
N ASN A 5 30.01 -28.11 -11.83
CA ASN A 5 29.62 -28.52 -13.19
C ASN A 5 30.04 -27.43 -14.22
N LEU A 6 31.32 -27.06 -14.21
CA LEU A 6 31.94 -26.27 -15.29
C LEU A 6 32.95 -27.09 -16.11
N ASN A 7 32.98 -28.42 -15.90
CA ASN A 7 33.72 -29.36 -16.73
C ASN A 7 32.86 -29.88 -17.90
N GLU A 8 32.17 -28.98 -18.61
CA GLU A 8 31.47 -29.35 -19.84
C GLU A 8 32.11 -28.63 -21.04
N LEU A 9 32.74 -29.46 -21.90
CA LEU A 9 33.36 -29.22 -23.20
C LEU A 9 34.74 -28.50 -23.24
N PRO A 10 35.83 -29.22 -23.60
CA PRO A 10 37.16 -28.62 -23.87
C PRO A 10 37.14 -27.45 -24.86
N SER A 11 36.18 -27.48 -25.80
CA SER A 11 36.00 -26.45 -26.83
C SER A 11 35.50 -25.10 -26.29
N LEU A 12 34.71 -25.09 -25.21
CA LEU A 12 34.22 -23.84 -24.60
C LEU A 12 35.34 -23.12 -23.83
N HIS A 13 36.17 -23.90 -23.13
CA HIS A 13 37.36 -23.37 -22.45
C HIS A 13 38.33 -22.74 -23.46
N PHE A 14 38.60 -23.44 -24.58
CA PHE A 14 39.48 -22.95 -25.64
C PHE A 14 38.92 -21.69 -26.35
N PHE A 15 37.60 -21.60 -26.53
CA PHE A 15 36.96 -20.46 -27.19
C PHE A 15 37.20 -19.14 -26.45
N PHE A 16 37.08 -19.13 -25.11
CA PHE A 16 37.29 -17.91 -24.31
C PHE A 16 38.75 -17.62 -23.94
N GLN A 17 39.69 -18.51 -24.28
CA GLN A 17 41.13 -18.22 -24.16
C GLN A 17 41.57 -17.15 -25.18
N HIS A 18 40.94 -17.09 -26.35
CA HIS A 18 41.24 -16.09 -27.37
C HIS A 18 40.89 -14.68 -26.89
N ASP A 19 41.75 -13.72 -27.22
CA ASP A 19 41.52 -12.31 -26.88
C ASP A 19 40.54 -11.63 -27.82
N VAL A 20 40.35 -12.15 -29.04
CA VAL A 20 39.29 -11.72 -29.94
C VAL A 20 38.27 -12.84 -30.05
N ILE A 21 37.02 -12.55 -29.65
CA ILE A 21 35.95 -13.54 -29.55
C ILE A 21 34.86 -13.22 -30.57
N ASN A 22 34.65 -14.12 -31.54
CA ASN A 22 33.54 -14.02 -32.49
C ASN A 22 32.39 -14.94 -32.07
N LEU A 23 31.29 -14.36 -31.56
CA LEU A 23 30.14 -15.15 -31.11
C LEU A 23 29.42 -15.92 -32.23
N LYS A 24 29.65 -15.58 -33.51
CA LYS A 24 29.13 -16.37 -34.64
C LYS A 24 29.81 -17.74 -34.76
N GLU A 25 31.00 -17.89 -34.18
CA GLU A 25 31.77 -19.14 -34.13
C GLU A 25 31.61 -19.87 -32.79
N HIS A 26 30.71 -19.40 -31.92
CA HIS A 26 30.51 -19.98 -30.60
C HIS A 26 30.21 -21.50 -30.68
N PRO A 27 30.78 -22.34 -29.80
CA PRO A 27 30.59 -23.80 -29.85
C PRO A 27 29.12 -24.23 -29.71
N ASP A 28 28.34 -23.50 -28.90
CA ASP A 28 26.88 -23.71 -28.75
C ASP A 28 26.09 -23.13 -29.93
N ASN A 29 25.41 -24.02 -30.67
CA ASN A 29 24.55 -23.69 -31.80
C ASN A 29 23.37 -22.76 -31.43
N ARG A 30 22.85 -22.83 -30.20
CA ARG A 30 21.77 -21.96 -29.73
C ARG A 30 22.24 -20.51 -29.70
N ILE A 31 23.45 -20.27 -29.21
CA ILE A 31 24.04 -18.93 -29.15
C ILE A 31 24.28 -18.39 -30.55
N ARG A 32 24.84 -19.20 -31.47
CA ARG A 32 25.04 -18.82 -32.87
C ARG A 32 23.75 -18.36 -33.55
N LEU A 33 22.65 -19.09 -33.34
CA LEU A 33 21.33 -18.73 -33.88
C LEU A 33 20.80 -17.41 -33.29
N LYS A 34 21.06 -17.12 -32.00
CA LYS A 34 20.64 -15.87 -31.37
C LYS A 34 21.43 -14.66 -31.87
N VAL A 35 22.70 -14.83 -32.26
CA VAL A 35 23.59 -13.73 -32.68
C VAL A 35 23.78 -13.61 -34.20
N CYS A 36 23.25 -14.52 -35.01
CA CYS A 36 23.51 -14.57 -36.46
C CYS A 36 23.16 -13.26 -37.19
N ARG A 37 22.07 -12.60 -36.78
CA ARG A 37 21.59 -11.33 -37.35
C ARG A 37 22.29 -10.08 -36.79
N ARG A 38 23.22 -10.22 -35.84
CA ARG A 38 23.95 -9.07 -35.29
C ARG A 38 24.97 -8.55 -36.30
N LYS A 39 24.97 -7.23 -36.49
CA LYS A 39 25.92 -6.51 -37.35
C LYS A 39 27.37 -6.70 -36.88
N SER A 40 27.61 -6.60 -35.57
CA SER A 40 28.86 -7.01 -34.93
C SER A 40 28.59 -8.02 -33.81
N ALA A 41 29.37 -9.10 -33.83
CA ALA A 41 29.39 -10.18 -32.85
C ALA A 41 30.83 -10.47 -32.38
N ILE A 42 31.75 -9.56 -32.68
CA ILE A 42 33.18 -9.67 -32.38
C ILE A 42 33.48 -8.79 -31.18
N PHE A 43 33.99 -9.40 -30.12
CA PHE A 43 34.44 -8.75 -28.89
C PHE A 43 35.97 -8.82 -28.83
N ASP A 44 36.64 -7.68 -28.87
CA ASP A 44 38.11 -7.59 -28.83
C ASP A 44 38.58 -7.17 -27.42
N PHE A 45 39.24 -8.09 -26.73
CA PHE A 45 39.80 -7.90 -25.39
C PHE A 45 41.33 -7.73 -25.40
N SER A 46 41.97 -7.71 -26.59
CA SER A 46 43.42 -7.78 -26.74
C SER A 46 44.19 -6.66 -26.06
N LYS A 47 43.62 -5.45 -26.02
CA LYS A 47 44.26 -4.26 -25.43
C LYS A 47 44.05 -4.14 -23.91
N LEU A 48 43.13 -4.92 -23.33
CA LEU A 48 42.82 -4.84 -21.89
C LEU A 48 43.90 -5.50 -21.05
N LYS A 49 44.30 -4.88 -19.93
CA LYS A 49 45.22 -5.50 -18.95
C LYS A 49 44.47 -6.44 -17.98
N MET A 50 45.21 -7.32 -17.32
CA MET A 50 44.72 -8.13 -16.20
C MET A 50 44.52 -7.27 -14.93
N PRO A 51 43.49 -7.52 -14.10
CA PRO A 51 42.48 -8.59 -14.19
C PRO A 51 41.25 -8.25 -15.05
N VAL A 52 41.10 -6.99 -15.48
CA VAL A 52 39.92 -6.47 -16.22
C VAL A 52 39.57 -7.31 -17.44
N ARG A 53 40.59 -7.80 -18.18
CA ARG A 53 40.41 -8.70 -19.32
C ARG A 53 39.60 -9.96 -18.96
N LEU A 54 40.02 -10.70 -17.93
CA LEU A 54 39.32 -11.92 -17.50
C LEU A 54 37.94 -11.60 -16.92
N GLU A 55 37.81 -10.51 -16.17
CA GLU A 55 36.56 -10.06 -15.57
C GLU A 55 35.47 -9.80 -16.63
N LEU A 56 35.81 -9.08 -17.70
CA LEU A 56 34.89 -8.81 -18.81
C LEU A 56 34.58 -10.08 -19.63
N LYS A 57 35.55 -10.96 -19.85
CA LYS A 57 35.31 -12.27 -20.50
C LYS A 57 34.35 -13.14 -19.69
N HIS A 58 34.52 -13.21 -18.36
CA HIS A 58 33.62 -13.92 -17.48
C HIS A 58 32.21 -13.33 -17.47
N TYR A 59 32.08 -12.00 -17.53
CA TYR A 59 30.76 -11.37 -17.63
C TYR A 59 30.07 -11.69 -18.97
N LEU A 60 30.82 -11.70 -20.07
CA LEU A 60 30.30 -12.13 -21.38
C LEU A 60 29.79 -13.59 -21.32
N GLN A 61 30.56 -14.50 -20.70
CA GLN A 61 30.13 -15.89 -20.46
C GLN A 61 28.84 -15.95 -19.64
N GLU A 62 28.73 -15.17 -18.56
CA GLU A 62 27.55 -15.12 -17.70
C GLU A 62 26.31 -14.65 -18.47
N ILE A 63 26.43 -13.63 -19.32
CA ILE A 63 25.34 -13.16 -20.17
C ILE A 63 24.88 -14.25 -21.14
N LEU A 64 25.82 -14.96 -21.77
CA LEU A 64 25.51 -16.01 -22.75
C LEU A 64 24.90 -17.26 -22.13
N SER A 65 25.21 -17.54 -20.86
CA SER A 65 24.61 -18.64 -20.10
C SER A 65 23.13 -18.42 -19.74
N LYS A 66 22.65 -17.16 -19.82
CA LYS A 66 21.25 -16.83 -19.47
C LYS A 66 20.30 -17.23 -20.59
N ASP A 67 19.16 -17.80 -20.21
CA ASP A 67 18.08 -18.06 -21.16
C ASP A 67 17.29 -16.77 -21.48
N LEU A 68 17.86 -15.96 -22.38
CA LEU A 68 17.30 -14.68 -22.83
C LEU A 68 16.72 -14.77 -24.24
N THR A 69 15.67 -14.01 -24.52
CA THR A 69 15.20 -13.76 -25.90
C THR A 69 16.24 -12.96 -26.69
N ASN A 70 16.20 -13.00 -28.02
CA ASN A 70 17.15 -12.27 -28.87
C ASN A 70 17.17 -10.76 -28.55
N THR A 71 15.99 -10.16 -28.39
CA THR A 71 15.85 -8.75 -28.03
C THR A 71 16.49 -8.46 -26.67
N ALA A 72 16.18 -9.28 -25.65
CA ALA A 72 16.75 -9.11 -24.31
C ALA A 72 18.27 -9.31 -24.30
N LEU A 73 18.80 -10.31 -25.00
CA LEU A 73 20.23 -10.55 -25.13
C LEU A 73 20.95 -9.34 -25.74
N ASN A 74 20.36 -8.74 -26.78
CA ASN A 74 20.93 -7.55 -27.42
C ASN A 74 21.01 -6.34 -26.49
N THR A 75 20.10 -6.23 -25.50
CA THR A 75 20.17 -5.17 -24.48
C THR A 75 21.36 -5.32 -23.51
N TYR A 76 22.08 -6.45 -23.52
CA TYR A 76 23.32 -6.64 -22.78
C TYR A 76 24.54 -6.58 -23.70
N LEU A 77 24.51 -7.32 -24.81
CA LEU A 77 25.67 -7.49 -25.69
C LEU A 77 26.13 -6.17 -26.34
N THR A 78 25.20 -5.34 -26.82
CA THR A 78 25.57 -4.07 -27.48
C THR A 78 26.19 -3.08 -26.48
N PRO A 79 25.58 -2.82 -25.31
CA PRO A 79 26.25 -2.03 -24.27
C PRO A 79 27.59 -2.60 -23.82
N LEU A 80 27.73 -3.92 -23.69
CA LEU A 80 28.97 -4.54 -23.25
C LEU A 80 30.10 -4.34 -24.27
N GLN A 81 29.78 -4.40 -25.56
CA GLN A 81 30.73 -4.06 -26.63
C GLN A 81 31.26 -2.64 -26.44
N HIS A 82 30.37 -1.66 -26.27
CA HIS A 82 30.79 -0.26 -26.06
C HIS A 82 31.65 -0.10 -24.81
N LEU A 83 31.35 -0.85 -23.74
CA LEU A 83 32.15 -0.81 -22.52
C LEU A 83 33.57 -1.36 -22.74
N ILE A 84 33.69 -2.46 -23.48
CA ILE A 84 34.98 -3.06 -23.85
C ILE A 84 35.77 -2.09 -24.74
N ASP A 85 35.12 -1.53 -25.76
CA ASP A 85 35.75 -0.58 -26.68
C ASP A 85 36.24 0.68 -25.93
N PHE A 86 35.44 1.20 -24.99
CA PHE A 86 35.83 2.28 -24.09
C PHE A 86 37.06 1.91 -23.24
N PHE A 87 37.05 0.75 -22.58
CA PHE A 87 38.20 0.34 -21.77
C PHE A 87 39.44 0.05 -22.61
N ASN A 88 39.30 -0.42 -23.86
CA ASN A 88 40.43 -0.57 -24.78
C ASN A 88 41.09 0.77 -25.12
N ILE A 89 40.32 1.87 -25.14
CA ILE A 89 40.84 3.23 -25.33
C ILE A 89 41.48 3.74 -24.04
N GLU A 90 40.79 3.62 -22.90
CA GLU A 90 41.25 4.18 -21.62
C GLU A 90 42.44 3.41 -21.01
N SER A 91 42.54 2.10 -21.25
CA SER A 91 43.68 1.28 -20.80
C SER A 91 44.98 1.59 -21.54
N ALA A 92 44.91 2.27 -22.69
CA ALA A 92 46.08 2.80 -23.38
C ALA A 92 46.63 4.06 -22.71
N THR A 93 45.85 4.73 -21.85
CA THR A 93 46.20 6.00 -21.21
C THR A 93 46.35 5.90 -19.68
N HIS A 94 45.76 4.89 -19.02
CA HIS A 94 45.77 4.75 -17.57
C HIS A 94 46.18 3.35 -17.08
N ASP A 95 47.23 3.28 -16.25
CA ASP A 95 47.77 2.03 -15.70
C ASP A 95 46.96 1.40 -14.55
N ARG A 96 45.92 2.09 -14.03
CA ARG A 96 45.19 1.70 -12.80
C ARG A 96 43.69 1.47 -12.96
N LEU A 97 43.24 1.01 -14.13
CA LEU A 97 41.85 0.63 -14.33
C LEU A 97 41.50 -0.66 -13.57
N SER A 98 40.50 -0.57 -12.68
CA SER A 98 40.00 -1.70 -11.91
C SER A 98 38.47 -1.71 -11.93
N LEU A 99 37.88 -2.87 -12.26
CA LEU A 99 36.44 -3.10 -12.13
C LEU A 99 36.03 -3.52 -10.71
N ARG A 100 36.98 -3.58 -9.76
CA ARG A 100 36.70 -3.91 -8.35
C ARG A 100 36.29 -2.69 -7.53
N SER A 101 36.50 -1.48 -8.06
CA SER A 101 36.06 -0.22 -7.46
C SER A 101 35.17 0.53 -8.46
N TYR A 102 33.97 0.92 -8.02
CA TYR A 102 33.10 1.77 -8.84
C TYR A 102 33.63 3.19 -8.81
N SER A 103 33.85 3.81 -9.98
CA SER A 103 34.30 5.19 -10.07
C SER A 103 33.25 6.02 -10.81
N SER A 104 32.74 7.06 -10.16
CA SER A 104 31.89 8.06 -10.80
C SER A 104 32.61 8.78 -11.93
N GLU A 105 33.92 9.02 -11.78
CA GLU A 105 34.75 9.62 -12.83
C GLU A 105 34.82 8.74 -14.09
N ILE A 106 34.99 7.42 -13.91
CA ILE A 106 34.99 6.47 -15.04
C ILE A 106 33.60 6.39 -15.66
N GLU A 107 32.53 6.42 -14.86
CA GLU A 107 31.16 6.45 -15.37
C GLU A 107 30.91 7.69 -16.24
N ASP A 108 31.35 8.88 -15.80
CA ASP A 108 31.20 10.13 -16.54
C ASP A 108 32.02 10.11 -17.84
N LYS A 109 33.26 9.60 -17.80
CA LYS A 109 34.07 9.37 -19.01
C LYS A 109 33.39 8.40 -19.96
N PHE A 110 32.82 7.31 -19.46
CA PHE A 110 32.10 6.33 -20.28
C PHE A 110 30.83 6.92 -20.88
N LYS A 111 30.11 7.77 -20.13
CA LYS A 111 28.96 8.51 -20.63
C LYS A 111 29.37 9.43 -21.80
N ASN A 112 30.42 10.22 -21.63
CA ASN A 112 30.93 11.10 -22.68
C ASN A 112 31.35 10.31 -23.93
N TYR A 113 31.98 9.15 -23.74
CA TYR A 113 32.28 8.23 -24.83
C TYR A 113 31.02 7.76 -25.56
N LEU A 114 29.97 7.34 -24.84
CA LEU A 114 28.71 6.91 -25.43
C LEU A 114 28.05 8.03 -26.25
N GLU A 115 28.01 9.25 -25.72
CA GLU A 115 27.48 10.41 -26.44
C GLU A 115 28.31 10.73 -27.69
N GLY A 116 29.65 10.63 -27.60
CA GLY A 116 30.57 10.83 -28.71
C GLY A 116 30.41 9.83 -29.87
N ILE A 117 29.98 8.60 -29.59
CA ILE A 117 29.64 7.60 -30.63
C ILE A 117 28.16 7.65 -31.07
N GLY A 118 27.41 8.68 -30.66
CA GLY A 118 26.02 8.89 -31.06
C GLY A 118 24.99 8.06 -30.29
N VAL A 119 25.34 7.48 -29.14
CA VAL A 119 24.39 6.76 -28.28
C VAL A 119 23.70 7.75 -27.34
N THR A 120 22.38 7.88 -27.48
CA THR A 120 21.59 8.76 -26.60
C THR A 120 21.57 8.25 -25.15
N VAL A 121 22.13 9.05 -24.23
CA VAL A 121 22.11 8.77 -22.79
C VAL A 121 21.13 9.71 -22.10
N THR A 122 19.94 9.23 -21.75
CA THR A 122 18.98 10.01 -20.96
C THR A 122 19.15 9.75 -19.46
N HIS A 123 19.31 10.82 -18.69
CA HIS A 123 19.02 10.82 -17.25
C HIS A 123 17.56 11.23 -17.07
N SER A 124 16.63 10.30 -17.28
CA SER A 124 15.21 10.59 -17.04
C SER A 124 14.82 10.25 -15.60
N VAL A 125 13.63 10.69 -15.20
CA VAL A 125 12.92 10.32 -13.96
C VAL A 125 12.85 8.78 -13.75
N HIS A 126 13.06 7.98 -14.80
CA HIS A 126 12.99 6.51 -14.82
C HIS A 126 14.37 5.82 -14.68
N GLY A 127 15.44 6.58 -14.45
CA GLY A 127 16.80 6.08 -14.19
C GLY A 127 17.71 6.06 -15.42
N LYS A 128 18.95 5.55 -15.22
CA LYS A 128 20.02 5.50 -16.25
C LYS A 128 19.61 4.73 -17.52
N SER A 129 20.12 5.13 -18.68
CA SER A 129 19.96 4.40 -19.95
C SER A 129 20.54 2.97 -19.85
N THR A 130 20.01 2.02 -20.65
CA THR A 130 20.50 0.63 -20.66
C THR A 130 22.00 0.54 -21.01
N SER A 131 22.47 1.44 -21.89
CA SER A 131 23.87 1.51 -22.28
C SER A 131 24.77 1.95 -21.13
N LEU A 132 24.37 2.96 -20.34
CA LEU A 132 25.16 3.39 -19.18
C LEU A 132 25.12 2.37 -18.03
N LYS A 133 23.97 1.71 -17.84
CA LYS A 133 23.79 0.65 -16.82
C LYS A 133 24.73 -0.54 -16.98
N ILE A 134 25.35 -0.74 -18.14
CA ILE A 134 26.24 -1.89 -18.33
C ILE A 134 27.51 -1.78 -17.49
N TYR A 135 28.05 -0.58 -17.28
CA TYR A 135 29.22 -0.38 -16.43
C TYR A 135 28.91 -0.83 -15.00
N GLU A 136 27.79 -0.35 -14.46
CA GLU A 136 27.26 -0.77 -13.17
C GLU A 136 27.02 -2.28 -13.11
N ARG A 137 26.33 -2.88 -14.09
CA ARG A 137 26.09 -4.34 -14.10
C ARG A 137 27.37 -5.16 -14.13
N THR A 138 28.37 -4.70 -14.87
CA THR A 138 29.66 -5.39 -14.99
C THR A 138 30.43 -5.29 -13.68
N TYR A 139 30.51 -4.10 -13.07
CA TYR A 139 31.05 -3.90 -11.72
C TYR A 139 30.41 -4.87 -10.72
N LEU A 140 29.08 -5.00 -10.74
CA LEU A 140 28.35 -5.88 -9.83
C LEU A 140 28.66 -7.36 -10.04
N PHE A 141 28.77 -7.78 -11.30
CA PHE A 141 29.19 -9.15 -11.62
C PHE A 141 30.60 -9.42 -11.10
N VAL A 142 31.53 -8.48 -11.31
CA VAL A 142 32.92 -8.62 -10.85
C VAL A 142 32.96 -8.72 -9.32
N MET A 143 32.21 -7.88 -8.61
CA MET A 143 32.08 -8.00 -7.15
C MET A 143 31.49 -9.36 -6.74
N ASP A 144 30.51 -9.89 -7.48
CA ASP A 144 29.94 -11.22 -7.22
C ASP A 144 30.92 -12.37 -7.50
N LEU A 145 31.86 -12.21 -8.44
CA LEU A 145 32.91 -13.18 -8.77
C LEU A 145 33.92 -13.35 -7.61
N TYR A 146 34.25 -12.24 -6.94
CA TYR A 146 35.23 -12.24 -5.85
C TYR A 146 34.62 -12.44 -4.45
N ASN A 147 33.33 -12.18 -4.28
CA ASN A 147 32.64 -12.40 -3.00
C ASN A 147 32.26 -13.88 -2.84
N GLY A 148 32.56 -14.46 -1.68
CA GLY A 148 32.43 -15.90 -1.39
C GLY A 148 31.01 -16.49 -1.52
N SER A 149 30.89 -17.79 -1.21
CA SER A 149 29.64 -18.55 -1.39
C SER A 149 28.46 -18.04 -0.55
N ASN A 150 28.71 -17.26 0.50
CA ASN A 150 27.68 -16.71 1.36
C ASN A 150 26.98 -15.51 0.69
N PRO A 151 25.65 -15.57 0.46
CA PRO A 151 24.89 -14.50 -0.18
C PRO A 151 25.03 -13.13 0.51
N PHE A 152 25.32 -13.09 1.81
CA PHE A 152 25.45 -11.84 2.57
C PHE A 152 26.78 -11.11 2.36
N ASP A 153 27.81 -11.78 1.85
CA ASP A 153 29.12 -11.17 1.60
C ASP A 153 29.06 -10.28 0.34
N LYS A 154 28.14 -10.59 -0.57
CA LYS A 154 27.90 -9.89 -1.84
C LYS A 154 27.32 -8.49 -1.64
N ASP A 155 27.51 -7.61 -2.62
CA ASP A 155 26.86 -6.29 -2.67
C ASP A 155 25.45 -6.33 -3.24
N ILE A 156 25.10 -7.43 -3.93
CA ILE A 156 23.75 -7.72 -4.38
C ILE A 156 23.27 -9.02 -3.79
N TRP A 157 22.20 -8.89 -3.04
CA TRP A 157 21.56 -9.95 -2.31
C TRP A 157 20.34 -10.42 -3.09
N ARG A 158 20.36 -11.66 -3.57
CA ARG A 158 19.22 -12.29 -4.24
C ARG A 158 18.33 -12.94 -3.20
N LEU A 159 17.09 -12.46 -3.07
CA LEU A 159 16.17 -12.90 -2.01
C LEU A 159 15.88 -14.41 -2.05
N GLU A 160 15.92 -15.00 -3.25
CA GLU A 160 15.73 -16.45 -3.46
C GLU A 160 16.83 -17.31 -2.80
N GLN A 161 18.02 -16.74 -2.57
CA GLN A 161 19.17 -17.45 -1.99
C GLN A 161 19.21 -17.36 -0.46
N MET A 162 18.25 -16.65 0.16
CA MET A 162 18.30 -16.27 1.56
C MET A 162 17.40 -17.10 2.48
N GLY A 163 16.63 -18.05 1.92
CA GLY A 163 15.70 -18.87 2.70
C GLY A 163 14.64 -18.05 3.45
N ILE A 164 14.26 -16.88 2.92
CA ILE A 164 13.29 -15.99 3.56
C ILE A 164 11.91 -16.63 3.53
N ASP A 165 11.24 -16.63 4.68
CA ASP A 165 9.87 -17.12 4.79
C ASP A 165 8.93 -16.41 3.80
N SER A 166 8.11 -17.19 3.10
CA SER A 166 7.24 -16.70 2.03
C SER A 166 6.20 -15.67 2.51
N THR A 167 5.82 -15.68 3.79
CA THR A 167 4.87 -14.70 4.37
C THR A 167 5.48 -13.31 4.57
N ARG A 168 6.80 -13.16 4.46
CA ARG A 168 7.49 -11.86 4.52
C ARG A 168 7.66 -11.24 3.12
N LEU A 169 7.26 -11.96 2.09
CA LEU A 169 7.32 -11.56 0.68
C LEU A 169 5.90 -11.25 0.17
N ILE A 170 5.77 -10.13 -0.52
CA ILE A 170 4.50 -9.74 -1.15
C ILE A 170 4.54 -10.28 -2.58
N GLU A 171 3.77 -11.34 -2.87
CA GLU A 171 3.78 -12.05 -4.18
C GLU A 171 3.47 -11.11 -5.36
N SER A 172 2.67 -10.07 -5.15
CA SER A 172 2.31 -9.07 -6.16
C SER A 172 3.40 -8.01 -6.43
N LYS A 173 4.49 -7.99 -5.63
CA LYS A 173 5.62 -7.08 -5.81
C LYS A 173 6.82 -7.82 -6.39
N LYS A 174 7.37 -7.32 -7.51
CA LYS A 174 8.53 -7.90 -8.21
C LYS A 174 9.87 -7.61 -7.52
N MET A 175 9.95 -7.71 -6.19
CA MET A 175 11.21 -7.51 -5.47
C MET A 175 12.01 -8.81 -5.53
N LYS A 176 13.18 -8.78 -6.17
CA LYS A 176 14.06 -9.96 -6.31
C LYS A 176 15.42 -9.77 -5.64
N THR A 177 15.85 -8.54 -5.47
CA THR A 177 17.19 -8.22 -5.00
C THR A 177 17.21 -7.05 -4.00
N ILE A 178 18.24 -7.03 -3.16
CA ILE A 178 18.64 -5.89 -2.32
C ILE A 178 20.06 -5.52 -2.77
N SER A 179 20.30 -4.25 -3.06
CA SER A 179 21.59 -3.76 -3.56
C SER A 179 22.22 -2.78 -2.58
N PHE A 180 23.54 -2.85 -2.41
CA PHE A 180 24.34 -1.94 -1.58
C PHE A 180 25.42 -1.19 -2.37
N HIS A 181 25.63 -1.54 -3.63
CA HIS A 181 26.74 -1.04 -4.47
C HIS A 181 26.74 0.48 -4.68
N THR A 182 25.59 1.13 -4.52
CA THR A 182 25.47 2.59 -4.65
C THR A 182 26.10 3.33 -3.47
N ILE A 183 26.42 2.64 -2.37
CA ILE A 183 27.09 3.22 -1.20
C ILE A 183 28.58 3.31 -1.51
N PRO A 184 29.17 4.52 -1.63
CA PRO A 184 30.56 4.69 -2.10
C PRO A 184 31.57 4.11 -1.12
N ASN A 185 31.54 4.55 0.14
CA ASN A 185 32.46 4.09 1.18
C ASN A 185 32.24 2.61 1.58
N GLU A 186 33.33 1.83 1.60
CA GLU A 186 33.32 0.40 1.86
C GLU A 186 32.87 0.04 3.29
N LEU A 187 33.35 0.79 4.29
CA LEU A 187 32.95 0.59 5.69
C LEU A 187 31.45 0.86 5.86
N ASN A 188 30.94 1.95 5.28
CA ASN A 188 29.52 2.29 5.29
C ASN A 188 28.68 1.19 4.64
N ARG A 189 29.15 0.63 3.53
CA ARG A 189 28.49 -0.48 2.83
C ARG A 189 28.43 -1.73 3.71
N LYS A 190 29.53 -2.07 4.39
CA LYS A 190 29.61 -3.20 5.33
C LYS A 190 28.65 -3.02 6.51
N LEU A 191 28.57 -1.83 7.10
CA LEU A 191 27.67 -1.53 8.22
C LEU A 191 26.20 -1.54 7.79
N ALA A 192 25.88 -1.01 6.62
CA ALA A 192 24.53 -1.10 6.05
C ALA A 192 24.10 -2.55 5.81
N LYS A 193 24.99 -3.39 5.24
CA LYS A 193 24.77 -4.84 5.11
C LYS A 193 24.54 -5.48 6.47
N LYS A 194 25.38 -5.20 7.47
CA LYS A 194 25.23 -5.73 8.85
C LYS A 194 23.83 -5.44 9.40
N TYR A 195 23.34 -4.20 9.28
CA TYR A 195 22.00 -3.83 9.75
C TYR A 195 20.87 -4.49 8.95
N VAL A 196 20.96 -4.53 7.61
CA VAL A 196 19.93 -5.19 6.80
C VAL A 196 19.90 -6.70 7.06
N LYS A 197 21.06 -7.33 7.26
CA LYS A 197 21.15 -8.74 7.68
C LYS A 197 20.44 -8.95 9.02
N TYR A 198 20.66 -8.08 10.00
CA TYR A 198 19.94 -8.10 11.27
C TYR A 198 18.42 -7.99 11.07
N LEU A 199 17.94 -7.03 10.27
CA LEU A 199 16.51 -6.89 9.99
C LEU A 199 15.92 -8.14 9.31
N ILE A 200 16.67 -8.80 8.44
CA ILE A 200 16.22 -10.03 7.78
C ILE A 200 16.22 -11.21 8.75
N THR A 201 17.27 -11.39 9.55
CA THR A 201 17.49 -12.62 10.32
C THR A 201 16.93 -12.59 11.73
N ALA A 202 16.93 -11.43 12.39
CA ALA A 202 16.55 -11.28 13.79
C ALA A 202 15.22 -10.53 13.98
N THR A 203 14.59 -10.08 12.90
CA THR A 203 13.25 -9.45 12.97
C THR A 203 12.28 -10.13 12.02
N ASP A 204 11.01 -9.95 12.31
CA ASP A 204 9.88 -10.46 11.54
C ASP A 204 9.46 -9.53 10.39
N LYS A 205 10.09 -8.36 10.24
CA LYS A 205 9.65 -7.30 9.34
C LYS A 205 9.53 -7.78 7.89
N ALA A 206 8.50 -7.29 7.20
CA ALA A 206 8.31 -7.56 5.78
C ALA A 206 9.49 -7.02 4.96
N ILE A 207 9.90 -7.75 3.92
CA ILE A 207 11.06 -7.37 3.10
C ILE A 207 10.85 -6.02 2.41
N SER A 208 9.62 -5.67 2.01
CA SER A 208 9.35 -4.34 1.47
C SER A 208 9.63 -3.21 2.46
N THR A 209 9.37 -3.44 3.76
CA THR A 209 9.64 -2.46 4.81
C THR A 209 11.14 -2.29 5.00
N ILE A 210 11.91 -3.39 4.94
CA ILE A 210 13.37 -3.36 5.01
C ILE A 210 13.95 -2.59 3.81
N ILE A 211 13.45 -2.83 2.60
CA ILE A 211 13.89 -2.11 1.40
C ILE A 211 13.57 -0.61 1.49
N SER A 212 12.38 -0.25 1.99
CA SER A 212 12.03 1.16 2.23
C SER A 212 12.97 1.80 3.26
N LYS A 213 13.32 1.10 4.35
CA LYS A 213 14.30 1.59 5.32
C LYS A 213 15.69 1.77 4.71
N LEU A 214 16.15 0.78 3.94
CA LEU A 214 17.44 0.85 3.24
C LEU A 214 17.50 2.01 2.26
N LYS A 215 16.38 2.42 1.64
CA LYS A 215 16.34 3.61 0.77
C LYS A 215 16.81 4.86 1.53
N TYR A 216 16.26 5.13 2.71
CA TYR A 216 16.63 6.30 3.52
C TYR A 216 18.06 6.21 4.05
N ILE A 217 18.50 5.02 4.45
CA ILE A 217 19.88 4.79 4.92
C ILE A 217 20.87 5.01 3.79
N ARG A 218 20.60 4.46 2.61
CA ARG A 218 21.44 4.67 1.43
C ARG A 218 21.54 6.15 1.08
N GLU A 219 20.45 6.90 1.18
CA GLU A 219 20.45 8.34 0.92
C GLU A 219 21.40 9.12 1.84
N LEU A 220 21.45 8.77 3.13
CA LEU A 220 22.45 9.30 4.07
C LEU A 220 23.88 8.85 3.70
N LEU A 221 24.08 7.55 3.48
CA LEU A 221 25.42 7.01 3.23
C LEU A 221 26.01 7.48 1.89
N VAL A 222 25.18 7.76 0.89
CA VAL A 222 25.58 8.40 -0.36
C VAL A 222 25.87 9.89 -0.15
N PHE A 223 25.12 10.57 0.73
CA PHE A 223 25.40 11.97 1.08
C PHE A 223 26.77 12.14 1.77
N LEU A 224 27.17 11.19 2.61
CA LEU A 224 28.50 11.18 3.24
C LEU A 224 29.62 10.87 2.23
N ASP A 225 29.29 10.35 1.05
CA ASP A 225 30.21 9.95 -0.01
C ASP A 225 31.33 9.02 0.51
N ASN A 226 32.59 9.49 0.52
CA ASN A 226 33.74 8.73 0.99
C ASN A 226 33.96 8.85 2.51
N LYS A 227 33.26 9.74 3.21
CA LYS A 227 33.38 9.90 4.66
C LYS A 227 32.78 8.70 5.39
N PRO A 228 33.51 8.01 6.27
CA PRO A 228 32.96 6.91 7.06
C PRO A 228 31.93 7.47 8.07
N ILE A 229 30.82 6.75 8.24
CA ILE A 229 29.74 7.13 9.18
C ILE A 229 30.22 7.18 10.62
N THR A 230 31.28 6.46 10.96
CA THR A 230 31.93 6.50 12.29
C THR A 230 32.56 7.87 12.61
N GLN A 231 32.79 8.72 11.61
CA GLN A 231 33.29 10.09 11.75
C GLN A 231 32.21 11.14 11.46
N MET A 232 30.95 10.72 11.30
CA MET A 232 29.83 11.63 11.07
C MET A 232 29.67 12.55 12.28
N SER A 233 29.68 13.87 12.04
CA SER A 233 29.48 14.87 13.08
C SER A 233 28.03 15.36 13.10
N ARG A 234 27.67 16.14 14.11
CA ARG A 234 26.40 16.86 14.15
C ARG A 234 26.21 17.79 12.93
N SER A 235 27.25 18.50 12.52
CA SER A 235 27.20 19.37 11.35
C SER A 235 26.93 18.61 10.03
N ASP A 236 27.35 17.35 9.91
CA ASP A 236 26.97 16.52 8.76
C ASP A 236 25.48 16.19 8.77
N VAL A 237 24.92 15.85 9.93
CA VAL A 237 23.50 15.55 10.10
C VAL A 237 22.65 16.77 9.77
N GLU A 238 23.04 17.97 10.21
CA GLU A 238 22.32 19.21 9.90
C GLU A 238 22.30 19.52 8.41
N ARG A 239 23.44 19.36 7.73
CA ARG A 239 23.51 19.51 6.25
C ARG A 239 22.70 18.44 5.53
N PHE A 240 22.68 17.21 6.04
CA PHE A 240 21.84 16.15 5.50
C PHE A 240 20.36 16.49 5.65
N ILE A 241 19.94 16.94 6.83
CA ILE A 241 18.57 17.37 7.12
C ILE A 241 18.15 18.49 6.17
N GLN A 242 18.99 19.52 6.02
CA GLN A 242 18.76 20.63 5.10
C GLN A 242 18.56 20.11 3.66
N LYS A 243 19.43 19.21 3.19
CA LYS A 243 19.29 18.58 1.86
C LYS A 243 17.97 17.82 1.68
N ILE A 244 17.45 17.16 2.71
CA ILE A 244 16.14 16.48 2.63
C ILE A 244 15.02 17.52 2.61
N ASP A 245 15.17 18.60 3.36
CA ASP A 245 14.17 19.66 3.41
C ASP A 245 14.04 20.42 2.08
N GLU A 246 15.17 20.75 1.45
CA GLU A 246 15.24 21.41 0.15
C GLU A 246 14.57 20.61 -0.98
N LYS A 247 14.33 19.31 -0.79
CA LYS A 247 13.55 18.50 -1.74
C LYS A 247 12.06 18.80 -1.72
N GLY A 248 11.57 19.54 -0.72
CA GLY A 248 10.16 19.86 -0.57
C GLY A 248 9.28 18.63 -0.33
N VAL A 249 9.83 17.57 0.30
CA VAL A 249 9.04 16.39 0.66
C VAL A 249 8.08 16.70 1.81
N LYS A 250 6.97 15.97 1.89
CA LYS A 250 6.01 16.12 3.02
C LYS A 250 6.71 15.87 4.36
N ASN A 251 6.29 16.59 5.41
CA ASN A 251 6.82 16.45 6.77
C ASN A 251 6.83 15.00 7.27
N VAL A 252 5.80 14.20 6.95
CA VAL A 252 5.78 12.76 7.30
C VAL A 252 6.94 12.01 6.65
N THR A 253 7.18 12.21 5.35
CA THR A 253 8.27 11.56 4.60
C THR A 253 9.64 12.03 5.08
N PHE A 254 9.75 13.33 5.39
CA PHE A 254 10.94 13.91 6.00
C PHE A 254 11.24 13.22 7.33
N ASN A 255 10.25 13.17 8.23
CA ASN A 255 10.37 12.56 9.55
C ASN A 255 10.71 11.06 9.47
N ASP A 256 10.13 10.33 8.52
CA ASP A 256 10.47 8.92 8.26
C ASP A 256 11.96 8.75 7.91
N SER A 257 12.53 9.66 7.11
CA SER A 257 13.95 9.65 6.78
C SER A 257 14.82 9.83 8.02
N ILE A 258 14.50 10.84 8.85
CA ILE A 258 15.23 11.15 10.08
C ILE A 258 15.13 9.99 11.07
N PHE A 259 13.92 9.48 11.31
CA PHE A 259 13.67 8.39 12.23
C PHE A 259 14.39 7.09 11.81
N VAL A 260 14.32 6.73 10.52
CA VAL A 260 14.98 5.52 10.02
C VAL A 260 16.50 5.60 10.16
N ASN A 261 17.09 6.76 9.83
CA ASN A 261 18.53 6.97 9.97
C ASN A 261 18.97 6.99 11.42
N SER A 262 18.20 7.64 12.31
CA SER A 262 18.44 7.60 13.75
C SER A 262 18.43 6.17 14.29
N LYS A 263 17.44 5.33 13.93
CA LYS A 263 17.39 3.92 14.33
C LYS A 263 18.54 3.07 13.77
N PHE A 264 19.03 3.38 12.57
CA PHE A 264 20.22 2.73 12.03
C PHE A 264 21.46 3.08 12.86
N VAL A 265 21.65 4.36 13.21
CA VAL A 265 22.75 4.82 14.06
C VAL A 265 22.67 4.20 15.46
N GLU A 266 21.49 4.19 16.09
CA GLU A 266 21.28 3.51 17.38
C GLU A 266 21.69 2.03 17.34
N TYR A 267 21.32 1.31 16.27
CA TYR A 267 21.74 -0.08 16.10
C TYR A 267 23.27 -0.22 16.03
N LEU A 268 23.95 0.68 15.32
CA LEU A 268 25.41 0.66 15.21
C LEU A 268 26.09 0.97 16.56
N ILE A 269 25.49 1.82 17.39
CA ILE A 269 25.96 2.08 18.76
C ILE A 269 25.85 0.82 19.62
N VAL A 270 24.69 0.15 19.60
CA VAL A 270 24.48 -1.11 20.33
C VAL A 270 25.48 -2.19 19.89
N CYS A 271 25.86 -2.19 18.62
CA CYS A 271 26.87 -3.12 18.08
C CYS A 271 28.32 -2.71 18.38
N GLY A 272 28.56 -1.55 19.00
CA GLY A 272 29.89 -1.01 19.27
C GLY A 272 30.60 -0.41 18.04
N ASP A 273 29.90 -0.22 16.91
CA ASP A 273 30.48 0.38 15.70
C ASP A 273 30.52 1.92 15.79
N LEU A 274 29.63 2.53 16.60
CA LEU A 274 29.55 3.97 16.88
C LEU A 274 29.45 4.23 18.39
N THR A 275 29.76 5.45 18.81
CA THR A 275 29.68 5.86 20.23
C THR A 275 28.47 6.73 20.54
N MET A 276 27.95 7.49 19.57
CA MET A 276 26.87 8.45 19.81
C MET A 276 25.96 8.65 18.60
N ASN A 277 24.73 9.08 18.88
CA ASN A 277 23.73 9.42 17.87
C ASN A 277 23.64 10.94 17.72
N HIS A 278 23.80 11.42 16.48
CA HIS A 278 23.73 12.85 16.15
C HIS A 278 22.36 13.30 15.62
N PHE A 279 21.38 12.39 15.53
CA PHE A 279 19.98 12.72 15.27
C PHE A 279 19.23 12.95 16.60
N TYR A 280 18.50 14.05 16.69
CA TYR A 280 17.80 14.49 17.90
C TYR A 280 16.29 14.66 17.66
N SER A 281 15.53 14.72 18.76
CA SER A 281 14.07 14.92 18.71
C SER A 281 13.66 16.20 17.99
N ASN A 282 14.46 17.26 18.13
CA ASN A 282 14.19 18.57 17.54
C ASN A 282 14.47 18.62 16.03
N ASP A 283 15.05 17.57 15.45
CA ASP A 283 15.23 17.45 14.00
C ASP A 283 13.94 17.07 13.27
N ILE A 284 12.90 16.65 14.02
CA ILE A 284 11.64 16.18 13.49
C ILE A 284 10.69 17.38 13.30
N LYS A 285 10.01 17.44 12.16
CA LYS A 285 9.02 18.48 11.88
C LYS A 285 7.66 18.15 12.46
N ALA A 286 6.94 19.17 12.90
CA ALA A 286 5.53 19.03 13.25
C ALA A 286 4.74 18.51 12.03
N VAL A 287 3.87 17.53 12.27
CA VAL A 287 2.96 17.00 11.25
C VAL A 287 1.57 17.38 11.68
N ASP A 288 0.95 18.28 10.92
CA ASP A 288 -0.50 18.40 10.99
C ASP A 288 -1.09 17.09 10.48
N ARG A 289 -1.79 16.38 11.37
CA ARG A 289 -2.61 15.24 10.98
C ARG A 289 -3.88 15.80 10.37
N ASP A 290 -3.75 16.48 9.24
CA ASP A 290 -4.90 16.82 8.43
C ASP A 290 -5.52 15.50 7.97
N HIS A 291 -6.60 15.10 8.65
CA HIS A 291 -7.43 13.97 8.28
C HIS A 291 -8.27 14.35 7.05
N SER A 292 -7.66 14.93 6.00
CA SER A 292 -8.36 15.13 4.73
C SER A 292 -8.70 13.75 4.16
N TYR A 293 -9.93 13.34 4.44
CA TYR A 293 -10.51 12.08 4.03
C TYR A 293 -10.57 12.05 2.51
N LYS A 294 -9.64 11.32 1.89
CA LYS A 294 -9.65 11.10 0.43
C LYS A 294 -10.62 9.98 0.12
N THR A 295 -11.91 10.27 0.29
CA THR A 295 -12.97 9.45 -0.26
C THR A 295 -13.10 9.73 -1.75
N VAL A 296 -13.49 8.71 -2.51
CA VAL A 296 -13.87 8.85 -3.91
C VAL A 296 -15.30 9.40 -3.99
N ASP A 297 -15.49 10.45 -4.78
CA ASP A 297 -16.80 11.05 -5.05
C ASP A 297 -17.79 10.03 -5.64
N GLU A 298 -19.06 10.14 -5.26
CA GLU A 298 -20.12 9.29 -5.80
C GLU A 298 -20.28 9.45 -7.31
N SER A 299 -20.06 10.66 -7.84
CA SER A 299 -20.07 10.96 -9.28
C SER A 299 -19.03 10.14 -10.05
N VAL A 300 -17.81 10.02 -9.50
CA VAL A 300 -16.72 9.20 -10.07
C VAL A 300 -17.08 7.73 -9.99
N ILE A 301 -17.63 7.27 -8.87
CA ILE A 301 -18.06 5.88 -8.71
C ILE A 301 -19.11 5.52 -9.78
N LYS A 302 -20.12 6.37 -9.96
CA LYS A 302 -21.16 6.17 -11.00
C LYS A 302 -20.57 6.08 -12.40
N GLN A 303 -19.65 6.98 -12.75
CA GLN A 303 -18.94 6.94 -14.04
C GLN A 303 -18.16 5.63 -14.23
N ILE A 304 -17.45 5.15 -13.20
CA ILE A 304 -16.71 3.89 -13.31
C ILE A 304 -17.66 2.71 -13.53
N PHE A 305 -18.77 2.65 -12.78
CA PHE A 305 -19.74 1.56 -12.93
C PHE A 305 -20.43 1.57 -14.31
N SER A 306 -20.61 2.73 -14.96
CA SER A 306 -21.21 2.79 -16.30
C SER A 306 -20.32 2.24 -17.41
N VAL A 307 -19.00 2.22 -17.22
CA VAL A 307 -18.02 1.75 -18.22
C VAL A 307 -17.28 0.47 -17.81
N LEU A 308 -17.63 -0.12 -16.66
CA LEU A 308 -16.88 -1.23 -16.08
C LEU A 308 -16.88 -2.49 -16.97
N ASN A 309 -17.89 -2.64 -17.83
CA ASN A 309 -18.01 -3.71 -18.83
C ASN A 309 -17.02 -3.55 -20.01
N GLU A 310 -16.47 -2.37 -20.23
CA GLU A 310 -15.43 -2.12 -21.24
C GLU A 310 -14.04 -2.54 -20.74
N ILE A 311 -13.87 -2.65 -19.41
CA ILE A 311 -12.63 -3.08 -18.77
C ILE A 311 -12.54 -4.62 -18.81
N PRO A 312 -11.35 -5.19 -19.10
CA PRO A 312 -11.18 -6.64 -19.08
C PRO A 312 -11.61 -7.27 -17.76
N ILE A 313 -12.24 -8.45 -17.86
CA ILE A 313 -12.98 -9.06 -16.74
C ILE A 313 -12.13 -9.30 -15.48
N GLN A 314 -10.84 -9.62 -15.62
CA GLN A 314 -9.98 -9.85 -14.45
C GLN A 314 -9.73 -8.53 -13.69
N GLU A 315 -9.40 -7.48 -14.42
CA GLU A 315 -9.16 -6.13 -13.90
C GLU A 315 -10.44 -5.55 -13.25
N ALA A 316 -11.59 -5.73 -13.90
CA ALA A 316 -12.90 -5.34 -13.37
C ALA A 316 -13.26 -6.11 -12.09
N CYS A 317 -13.04 -7.43 -12.04
CA CYS A 317 -13.27 -8.23 -10.84
C CYS A 317 -12.36 -7.80 -9.67
N MET A 318 -11.08 -7.52 -9.93
CA MET A 318 -10.15 -7.01 -8.93
C MET A 318 -10.60 -5.64 -8.41
N PHE A 319 -11.11 -4.77 -9.29
CA PHE A 319 -11.67 -3.47 -8.90
C PHE A 319 -12.87 -3.64 -7.97
N LEU A 320 -13.84 -4.49 -8.36
CA LEU A 320 -15.04 -4.78 -7.57
C LEU A 320 -14.71 -5.35 -6.19
N LEU A 321 -13.68 -6.17 -6.08
CA LEU A 321 -13.19 -6.68 -4.81
C LEU A 321 -12.61 -5.58 -3.92
N ILE A 322 -11.79 -4.69 -4.47
CA ILE A 322 -11.24 -3.54 -3.75
C ILE A 322 -12.38 -2.63 -3.28
N TYR A 323 -13.32 -2.30 -4.17
CA TYR A 323 -14.48 -1.46 -3.89
C TYR A 323 -15.39 -2.04 -2.81
N SER A 324 -15.77 -3.32 -2.94
CA SER A 324 -16.77 -3.94 -2.05
C SER A 324 -16.22 -4.32 -0.68
N THR A 325 -14.91 -4.54 -0.56
CA THR A 325 -14.31 -5.07 0.68
C THR A 325 -13.26 -4.17 1.31
N GLY A 326 -12.84 -3.10 0.62
CA GLY A 326 -11.76 -2.24 1.06
C GLY A 326 -10.40 -2.94 1.14
N MET A 327 -10.23 -4.12 0.53
CA MET A 327 -8.97 -4.86 0.57
C MET A 327 -7.85 -4.10 -0.13
N ARG A 328 -6.60 -4.35 0.27
CA ARG A 328 -5.44 -3.72 -0.38
C ARG A 328 -5.29 -4.29 -1.79
N VAL A 329 -4.85 -3.46 -2.73
CA VAL A 329 -4.60 -3.90 -4.11
C VAL A 329 -3.68 -5.12 -4.22
N SER A 330 -2.67 -5.24 -3.35
CA SER A 330 -1.80 -6.41 -3.31
C SER A 330 -2.52 -7.67 -2.86
N GLU A 331 -3.52 -7.53 -1.98
CA GLU A 331 -4.38 -8.64 -1.54
C GLU A 331 -5.28 -9.06 -2.70
N ALA A 332 -5.95 -8.12 -3.38
CA ALA A 332 -6.78 -8.40 -4.56
C ALA A 332 -6.00 -9.12 -5.68
N CYS A 333 -4.79 -8.65 -5.98
CA CYS A 333 -3.92 -9.25 -7.01
C CYS A 333 -3.36 -10.64 -6.66
N SER A 334 -3.39 -11.04 -5.38
CA SER A 334 -2.81 -12.30 -4.89
C SER A 334 -3.84 -13.33 -4.44
N ILE A 335 -5.13 -13.08 -4.70
CA ILE A 335 -6.21 -14.04 -4.40
C ILE A 335 -5.94 -15.38 -5.10
N LYS A 336 -6.06 -16.45 -4.32
CA LYS A 336 -5.89 -17.82 -4.79
C LYS A 336 -7.21 -18.43 -5.26
N LEU A 337 -7.12 -19.46 -6.10
CA LEU A 337 -8.28 -20.27 -6.49
C LEU A 337 -8.92 -20.94 -5.28
N ASN A 338 -10.21 -21.26 -5.40
CA ASN A 338 -11.01 -21.98 -4.41
C ASN A 338 -11.07 -21.26 -3.04
N LYS A 339 -11.20 -19.94 -3.08
CA LYS A 339 -11.27 -19.06 -1.90
C LYS A 339 -12.62 -18.38 -1.70
N LEU A 340 -13.64 -18.84 -2.42
CA LEU A 340 -15.02 -18.37 -2.31
C LEU A 340 -15.80 -19.32 -1.39
N PHE A 341 -16.55 -18.76 -0.45
CA PHE A 341 -17.36 -19.50 0.51
C PHE A 341 -18.77 -18.92 0.55
N ASN A 342 -19.75 -19.77 0.80
CA ASN A 342 -21.12 -19.35 1.05
C ASN A 342 -21.72 -20.23 2.14
N ASN A 343 -22.61 -19.64 2.94
CA ASN A 343 -23.39 -20.31 3.97
C ASN A 343 -24.74 -19.58 4.11
N GLU A 344 -25.52 -19.94 5.12
CA GLU A 344 -26.81 -19.30 5.43
C GLU A 344 -26.68 -17.79 5.68
N ASN A 345 -25.52 -17.33 6.14
CA ASN A 345 -25.23 -15.94 6.46
C ASN A 345 -24.71 -15.13 5.25
N GLY A 346 -24.62 -15.72 4.06
CA GLY A 346 -24.29 -15.02 2.82
C GLY A 346 -23.06 -15.55 2.10
N TYR A 347 -22.37 -14.64 1.39
CA TYR A 347 -21.27 -14.96 0.47
C TYR A 347 -19.99 -14.26 0.91
N PHE A 348 -18.87 -14.97 0.84
CA PHE A 348 -17.60 -14.56 1.43
C PHE A 348 -16.41 -14.87 0.51
N ILE A 349 -15.36 -14.07 0.66
CA ILE A 349 -14.05 -14.32 0.08
C ILE A 349 -12.99 -14.43 1.18
N ARG A 350 -12.16 -15.46 1.12
CA ARG A 350 -11.04 -15.67 2.04
C ARG A 350 -9.71 -15.34 1.38
N PHE A 351 -8.85 -14.58 2.04
CA PHE A 351 -7.53 -14.26 1.51
C PHE A 351 -6.52 -14.08 2.63
N TYR A 352 -5.23 -14.15 2.30
CA TYR A 352 -4.16 -13.93 3.27
C TYR A 352 -3.80 -12.44 3.32
N SER A 353 -4.01 -11.80 4.47
CA SER A 353 -3.55 -10.42 4.66
C SER A 353 -2.10 -10.41 5.08
N GLN A 354 -1.22 -9.90 4.20
CA GLN A 354 0.22 -9.80 4.47
C GLN A 354 0.53 -8.85 5.63
N LYS A 355 -0.29 -7.80 5.83
CA LYS A 355 -0.10 -6.86 6.94
C LYS A 355 -0.41 -7.53 8.28
N MET A 356 -1.52 -8.27 8.35
CA MET A 356 -1.97 -8.94 9.58
C MET A 356 -1.34 -10.32 9.78
N ARG A 357 -0.63 -10.84 8.77
CA ARG A 357 -0.05 -12.18 8.69
C ARG A 357 -1.01 -13.30 9.08
N LYS A 358 -2.26 -13.21 8.61
CA LYS A 358 -3.29 -14.23 8.83
C LYS A 358 -4.25 -14.31 7.67
N GLU A 359 -4.91 -15.46 7.53
CA GLU A 359 -6.09 -15.54 6.66
C GLU A 359 -7.23 -14.74 7.26
N VAL A 360 -7.91 -14.00 6.40
CA VAL A 360 -9.05 -13.17 6.73
C VAL A 360 -10.19 -13.46 5.77
N MET A 361 -11.41 -13.11 6.17
CA MET A 361 -12.61 -13.40 5.40
C MET A 361 -13.53 -12.18 5.39
N ASN A 362 -13.88 -11.71 4.20
CA ASN A 362 -14.79 -10.58 4.02
C ASN A 362 -16.08 -11.00 3.32
N PRO A 363 -17.23 -10.44 3.73
CA PRO A 363 -18.47 -10.61 2.99
C PRO A 363 -18.36 -9.92 1.62
N ILE A 364 -19.01 -10.49 0.62
CA ILE A 364 -19.12 -9.93 -0.74
C ILE A 364 -20.56 -10.04 -1.25
N PRO A 365 -21.02 -9.13 -2.13
CA PRO A 365 -22.32 -9.24 -2.76
C PRO A 365 -22.47 -10.54 -3.57
N LYS A 366 -23.68 -11.11 -3.60
CA LYS A 366 -23.99 -12.33 -4.36
C LYS A 366 -23.60 -12.22 -5.84
N SER A 367 -23.88 -11.07 -6.46
CA SER A 367 -23.54 -10.81 -7.86
C SER A 367 -22.03 -10.92 -8.12
N LEU A 368 -21.21 -10.37 -7.22
CA LEU A 368 -19.76 -10.49 -7.27
C LEU A 368 -19.31 -11.93 -7.02
N TYR A 369 -19.88 -12.62 -6.04
CA TYR A 369 -19.58 -14.03 -5.80
C TYR A 369 -19.83 -14.90 -7.03
N ASP A 370 -20.98 -14.73 -7.69
CA ASP A 370 -21.35 -15.48 -8.89
C ASP A 370 -20.37 -15.22 -10.05
N LEU A 371 -19.92 -13.96 -10.19
CA LEU A 371 -18.91 -13.57 -11.17
C LEU A 371 -17.55 -14.23 -10.90
N LEU A 372 -17.10 -14.16 -9.64
CA LEU A 372 -15.83 -14.75 -9.21
C LEU A 372 -15.87 -16.28 -9.30
N LYS A 373 -17.03 -16.90 -9.06
CA LYS A 373 -17.22 -18.36 -9.20
C LYS A 373 -17.05 -18.79 -10.66
N LYS A 374 -17.63 -18.05 -11.61
CA LYS A 374 -17.42 -18.28 -13.06
C LYS A 374 -15.94 -18.12 -13.44
N GLN A 375 -15.29 -17.06 -12.97
CA GLN A 375 -13.86 -16.84 -13.19
C GLN A 375 -13.01 -17.98 -12.60
N ASN A 376 -13.30 -18.43 -11.37
CA ASN A 376 -12.60 -19.54 -10.73
C ASN A 376 -12.73 -20.82 -11.56
N LYS A 377 -13.95 -21.16 -11.99
CA LYS A 377 -14.21 -22.32 -12.86
C LYS A 377 -13.39 -22.24 -14.16
N ARG A 378 -13.42 -21.10 -14.85
CA ARG A 378 -12.64 -20.87 -16.08
C ARG A 378 -11.13 -21.04 -15.86
N MET A 379 -10.60 -20.56 -14.74
CA MET A 379 -9.16 -20.70 -14.45
C MET A 379 -8.77 -22.16 -14.16
N VAL A 380 -9.61 -22.90 -13.42
CA VAL A 380 -9.39 -24.32 -13.14
C VAL A 380 -9.47 -25.15 -14.42
N GLU A 381 -10.45 -24.89 -15.28
CA GLU A 381 -10.63 -25.62 -16.56
C GLU A 381 -9.49 -25.35 -17.55
N ASN A 382 -9.09 -24.09 -17.72
CA ASN A 382 -8.10 -23.73 -18.74
C ASN A 382 -6.64 -24.00 -18.31
N TYR A 383 -6.35 -23.88 -17.01
CA TYR A 383 -4.97 -23.90 -16.52
C TYR A 383 -4.71 -24.98 -15.47
N GLY A 384 -5.74 -25.57 -14.84
CA GLY A 384 -5.58 -26.62 -13.83
C GLY A 384 -4.56 -26.22 -12.75
N LYS A 385 -3.55 -27.07 -12.55
CA LYS A 385 -2.46 -26.83 -11.57
C LYS A 385 -1.38 -25.84 -12.06
N LYS A 386 -1.45 -25.34 -13.30
CA LYS A 386 -0.44 -24.39 -13.84
C LYS A 386 -0.49 -23.03 -13.16
N THR A 387 -1.61 -22.68 -12.53
CA THR A 387 -1.73 -21.48 -11.69
C THR A 387 -2.46 -21.79 -10.39
N LYS A 388 -2.12 -21.03 -9.35
CA LYS A 388 -2.82 -21.04 -8.06
C LYS A 388 -3.65 -19.78 -7.84
N TYR A 389 -3.61 -18.82 -8.77
CA TYR A 389 -4.20 -17.49 -8.62
C TYR A 389 -5.52 -17.37 -9.36
N LEU A 390 -6.45 -16.59 -8.77
CA LEU A 390 -7.74 -16.27 -9.40
C LEU A 390 -7.59 -15.27 -10.56
N PHE A 391 -6.59 -14.39 -10.45
CA PHE A 391 -6.23 -13.39 -11.45
C PHE A 391 -4.74 -13.53 -11.81
N PRO A 392 -4.37 -14.52 -12.62
CA PRO A 392 -2.98 -14.69 -13.03
C PRO A 392 -2.57 -13.64 -14.06
N HIS A 393 -1.31 -13.22 -14.00
CA HIS A 393 -0.66 -12.51 -15.10
C HIS A 393 -0.37 -13.46 -16.27
N SER A 394 0.11 -12.95 -17.41
CA SER A 394 0.37 -13.74 -18.63
C SER A 394 1.35 -14.91 -18.45
N ASP A 395 2.21 -14.86 -17.43
CA ASP A 395 3.13 -15.92 -17.04
C ASP A 395 2.53 -16.92 -16.03
N LEU A 396 1.21 -16.87 -15.82
CA LEU A 396 0.43 -17.68 -14.89
C LEU A 396 0.78 -17.47 -13.40
N LYS A 397 1.56 -16.44 -13.09
CA LYS A 397 1.95 -16.04 -11.73
C LYS A 397 1.04 -14.92 -11.18
N CYS A 398 1.32 -14.48 -9.96
CA CYS A 398 0.57 -13.42 -9.28
C CYS A 398 0.52 -12.16 -10.16
N TYR A 399 -0.64 -11.50 -10.22
CA TYR A 399 -0.76 -10.23 -10.91
C TYR A 399 0.13 -9.17 -10.23
N PRO A 400 1.02 -8.46 -10.96
CA PRO A 400 1.82 -7.42 -10.34
C PRO A 400 0.96 -6.21 -9.96
N SER A 401 0.92 -5.87 -8.67
CA SER A 401 0.02 -4.80 -8.19
C SER A 401 0.39 -3.40 -8.72
N GLY A 402 1.65 -3.19 -9.13
CA GLY A 402 2.06 -1.97 -9.82
C GLY A 402 1.46 -1.86 -11.23
N LEU A 403 1.55 -2.95 -11.99
CA LEU A 403 0.97 -3.05 -13.34
C LEU A 403 -0.55 -2.91 -13.30
N TYR A 404 -1.22 -3.47 -12.30
CA TYR A 404 -2.67 -3.32 -12.16
C TYR A 404 -3.07 -1.86 -11.98
N ARG A 405 -2.35 -1.09 -11.14
CA ARG A 405 -2.63 0.34 -10.95
C ARG A 405 -2.42 1.14 -12.24
N GLU A 406 -1.33 0.87 -12.95
CA GLU A 406 -1.00 1.50 -14.22
C GLU A 406 -2.10 1.25 -15.25
N LYS A 407 -2.47 -0.02 -15.47
CA LYS A 407 -3.57 -0.38 -16.39
C LYS A 407 -4.91 0.24 -16.02
N MET A 408 -5.29 0.20 -14.74
CA MET A 408 -6.55 0.82 -14.31
C MET A 408 -6.54 2.34 -14.53
N GLN A 409 -5.38 2.99 -14.33
CA GLN A 409 -5.23 4.42 -14.63
C GLN A 409 -5.31 4.70 -16.13
N GLU A 410 -4.76 3.84 -16.97
CA GLU A 410 -4.88 3.91 -18.44
C GLU A 410 -6.34 3.77 -18.86
N TRP A 411 -7.05 2.75 -18.38
CA TRP A 411 -8.48 2.57 -18.65
C TRP A 411 -9.30 3.78 -18.23
N PHE A 412 -9.09 4.31 -17.02
CA PHE A 412 -9.85 5.48 -16.55
C PHE A 412 -9.54 6.74 -17.37
N LYS A 413 -8.31 6.85 -17.90
CA LYS A 413 -7.95 7.93 -18.82
C LYS A 413 -8.62 7.77 -20.18
N GLU A 414 -8.60 6.58 -20.75
CA GLU A 414 -9.21 6.27 -22.06
C GLU A 414 -10.74 6.41 -22.02
N LEU A 415 -11.36 5.94 -20.94
CA LEU A 415 -12.81 6.00 -20.71
C LEU A 415 -13.28 7.36 -20.17
N GLY A 416 -12.36 8.33 -20.01
CA GLY A 416 -12.70 9.72 -19.69
C GLY A 416 -13.24 9.96 -18.28
N ILE A 417 -12.85 9.15 -17.29
CA ILE A 417 -13.33 9.29 -15.90
C ILE A 417 -12.76 10.58 -15.28
N ARG A 418 -13.65 11.43 -14.76
CA ARG A 418 -13.29 12.74 -14.21
C ARG A 418 -13.81 12.96 -12.80
N ASN A 419 -13.03 13.72 -12.03
CA ASN A 419 -13.47 14.29 -10.75
C ASN A 419 -14.62 15.28 -10.97
N SER A 420 -15.29 15.64 -9.87
CA SER A 420 -16.39 16.61 -9.89
C SER A 420 -15.98 18.01 -10.38
N ASP A 421 -14.69 18.36 -10.26
CA ASP A 421 -14.10 19.60 -10.78
C ASP A 421 -13.69 19.52 -12.27
N GLY A 422 -14.00 18.41 -12.95
CA GLY A 422 -13.68 18.16 -14.35
C GLY A 422 -12.24 17.69 -14.61
N THR A 423 -11.39 17.62 -13.58
CA THR A 423 -10.01 17.11 -13.73
C THR A 423 -9.99 15.60 -13.95
N MET A 424 -8.91 15.09 -14.57
CA MET A 424 -8.76 13.66 -14.81
C MET A 424 -8.67 12.89 -13.49
N TYR A 425 -9.47 11.83 -13.35
CA TYR A 425 -9.46 11.02 -12.15
C TYR A 425 -8.16 10.21 -12.04
N HIS A 426 -7.56 10.24 -10.85
CA HIS A 426 -6.38 9.46 -10.53
C HIS A 426 -6.74 8.25 -9.69
N PHE A 427 -6.57 7.05 -10.25
CA PHE A 427 -6.90 5.81 -9.58
C PHE A 427 -6.00 5.56 -8.38
N LYS A 428 -6.59 5.68 -7.19
CA LYS A 428 -5.93 5.42 -5.91
C LYS A 428 -6.70 4.33 -5.17
N PRO A 429 -6.25 3.07 -5.21
CA PRO A 429 -6.96 1.95 -4.59
C PRO A 429 -7.30 2.15 -3.10
N HIS A 430 -6.48 2.90 -2.36
CA HIS A 430 -6.70 3.12 -0.94
C HIS A 430 -7.85 4.13 -0.67
N ASP A 431 -8.18 4.98 -1.63
CA ASP A 431 -9.28 5.96 -1.50
C ASP A 431 -10.63 5.23 -1.44
N TYR A 432 -10.80 4.12 -2.19
CA TYR A 432 -11.98 3.27 -2.08
C TYR A 432 -12.13 2.60 -0.72
N ARG A 433 -11.01 2.25 -0.07
CA ARG A 433 -11.01 1.74 1.30
C ARG A 433 -11.43 2.82 2.29
N HIS A 434 -10.99 4.06 2.09
CA HIS A 434 -11.48 5.20 2.86
C HIS A 434 -12.97 5.44 2.62
N THR A 435 -13.43 5.40 1.37
CA THR A 435 -14.86 5.49 1.04
C THR A 435 -15.65 4.42 1.78
N LEU A 436 -15.25 3.15 1.71
CA LEU A 436 -15.97 2.08 2.41
C LEU A 436 -16.01 2.31 3.93
N ALA A 437 -14.87 2.66 4.54
CA ALA A 437 -14.80 2.95 5.97
C ALA A 437 -15.75 4.09 6.36
N THR A 438 -15.68 5.21 5.63
CA THR A 438 -16.53 6.38 5.84
C THR A 438 -18.01 6.02 5.65
N THR A 439 -18.37 5.33 4.56
CA THR A 439 -19.73 4.88 4.31
C THR A 439 -20.25 4.01 5.45
N MET A 440 -19.47 3.05 5.94
CA MET A 440 -19.89 2.20 7.05
C MET A 440 -20.15 3.01 8.34
N ILE A 441 -19.30 3.99 8.63
CA ILE A 441 -19.44 4.86 9.80
C ILE A 441 -20.68 5.76 9.68
N LEU A 442 -20.93 6.31 8.49
CA LEU A 442 -22.14 7.10 8.20
C LEU A 442 -23.43 6.27 8.32
N HIS A 443 -23.35 4.95 8.09
CA HIS A 443 -24.45 4.01 8.32
C HIS A 443 -24.45 3.42 9.75
N ASP A 444 -23.86 4.12 10.72
CA ASP A 444 -23.82 3.77 12.15
C ASP A 444 -23.18 2.41 12.48
N ILE A 445 -22.36 1.86 11.57
CA ILE A 445 -21.62 0.65 11.87
C ILE A 445 -20.51 1.00 12.87
N PRO A 446 -20.44 0.33 14.05
CA PRO A 446 -19.45 0.66 15.06
C PRO A 446 -18.01 0.60 14.52
N SER A 447 -17.16 1.54 14.92
CA SER A 447 -15.76 1.60 14.51
C SER A 447 -14.99 0.29 14.76
N SER A 448 -15.31 -0.43 15.84
CA SER A 448 -14.74 -1.75 16.14
C SER A 448 -15.10 -2.83 15.10
N VAL A 449 -16.29 -2.72 14.48
CA VAL A 449 -16.73 -3.60 13.38
C VAL A 449 -16.03 -3.19 12.08
N VAL A 450 -15.91 -1.89 11.81
CA VAL A 450 -15.15 -1.35 10.67
C VAL A 450 -13.68 -1.78 10.73
N GLN A 451 -13.06 -1.70 11.91
CA GLN A 451 -11.69 -2.15 12.17
C GLN A 451 -11.50 -3.62 11.78
N LYS A 452 -12.45 -4.48 12.17
CA LYS A 452 -12.44 -5.92 11.86
C LYS A 452 -12.58 -6.17 10.36
N ILE A 453 -13.56 -5.56 9.70
CA ILE A 453 -13.82 -5.74 8.25
C ILE A 453 -12.66 -5.24 7.39
N LEU A 454 -12.05 -4.13 7.79
CA LEU A 454 -10.91 -3.56 7.08
C LEU A 454 -9.60 -4.27 7.45
N HIS A 455 -9.55 -5.02 8.55
CA HIS A 455 -8.33 -5.65 9.08
C HIS A 455 -7.27 -4.59 9.45
N HIS A 456 -7.68 -3.67 10.31
CA HIS A 456 -6.77 -2.74 10.98
C HIS A 456 -6.13 -3.42 12.19
N GLU A 457 -4.80 -3.41 12.22
CA GLU A 457 -3.93 -3.89 13.31
C GLU A 457 -4.15 -3.16 14.63
N SER A 458 -4.58 -1.91 14.60
CA SER A 458 -4.76 -1.07 15.78
C SER A 458 -5.98 -0.18 15.64
N ILE A 459 -6.56 0.24 16.77
CA ILE A 459 -7.77 1.07 16.76
C ILE A 459 -7.47 2.46 16.23
N GLU A 460 -6.24 2.97 16.41
CA GLU A 460 -5.79 4.29 15.98
C GLU A 460 -5.90 4.49 14.45
N MET A 461 -5.75 3.41 13.67
CA MET A 461 -5.99 3.44 12.22
C MET A 461 -7.46 3.60 11.86
N THR A 462 -8.37 3.29 12.78
CA THR A 462 -9.81 3.53 12.66
C THR A 462 -10.22 4.80 13.39
N SER A 463 -9.43 5.24 14.39
CA SER A 463 -9.61 6.51 15.08
C SER A 463 -9.49 7.71 14.15
N SER A 464 -8.76 7.56 13.04
CA SER A 464 -8.74 8.56 11.99
C SER A 464 -10.10 8.85 11.37
N TYR A 465 -11.16 8.08 11.67
CA TYR A 465 -12.53 8.33 11.22
C TYR A 465 -13.49 8.71 12.36
N ILE A 466 -13.00 8.83 13.60
CA ILE A 466 -13.82 9.22 14.76
C ILE A 466 -14.38 10.63 14.55
N ASP A 467 -13.64 11.55 13.96
CA ASP A 467 -14.15 12.91 13.71
C ASP A 467 -15.37 12.91 12.77
N ILE A 468 -15.45 11.97 11.81
CA ILE A 468 -16.64 11.79 10.97
C ILE A 468 -17.79 11.26 11.81
N GLN A 469 -17.51 10.27 12.66
CA GLN A 469 -18.50 9.67 13.54
C GLN A 469 -19.08 10.73 14.49
N ASP A 470 -18.25 11.60 15.06
CA ASP A 470 -18.67 12.64 16.00
C ASP A 470 -19.42 13.77 15.29
N LYS A 471 -18.97 14.23 14.12
CA LYS A 471 -19.72 15.21 13.32
C LYS A 471 -21.08 14.67 12.86
N HIS A 472 -21.10 13.45 12.32
CA HIS A 472 -22.34 12.80 11.87
C HIS A 472 -23.30 12.55 13.04
N ARG A 473 -22.77 12.12 14.19
CA ARG A 473 -23.54 12.02 15.43
C ARG A 473 -24.09 13.38 15.81
N ILE A 474 -23.27 14.41 15.96
CA ILE A 474 -23.72 15.76 16.34
C ILE A 474 -24.83 16.24 15.41
N GLU A 475 -24.71 16.03 14.10
CA GLU A 475 -25.73 16.44 13.13
C GLU A 475 -27.06 15.69 13.33
N ARG A 476 -27.03 14.36 13.46
CA ARG A 476 -28.24 13.57 13.77
C ARG A 476 -28.85 13.94 15.12
N HIS A 477 -28.03 14.31 16.10
CA HIS A 477 -28.50 14.72 17.43
C HIS A 477 -29.16 16.10 17.42
N LYS A 478 -28.90 16.95 16.42
CA LYS A 478 -29.68 18.19 16.21
C LYS A 478 -31.10 17.92 15.70
N GLU A 479 -31.35 16.75 15.11
CA GLU A 479 -32.66 16.37 14.56
C GLU A 479 -33.66 15.90 15.63
N PHE A 480 -33.20 15.67 16.87
CA PHE A 480 -34.06 15.28 17.98
C PHE A 480 -34.49 16.50 18.81
N ILE A 481 -35.81 16.60 19.02
CA ILE A 481 -36.43 17.58 19.92
C ILE A 481 -36.89 16.90 21.20
N ASN A 482 -36.92 17.65 22.29
CA ASN A 482 -37.61 17.24 23.51
C ASN A 482 -39.13 17.49 23.38
N ILE A 483 -39.86 17.20 24.46
CA ILE A 483 -41.31 17.40 24.54
C ILE A 483 -41.78 18.85 24.36
N LYS A 484 -40.91 19.83 24.66
CA LYS A 484 -41.17 21.26 24.48
C LYS A 484 -40.79 21.75 23.07
N GLY A 485 -40.29 20.87 22.22
CA GLY A 485 -39.82 21.22 20.89
C GLY A 485 -38.43 21.84 20.83
N GLU A 486 -37.67 21.77 21.92
CA GLU A 486 -36.31 22.29 21.99
C GLU A 486 -35.34 21.24 21.46
N SER A 487 -34.43 21.63 20.56
CA SER A 487 -33.33 20.78 20.11
C SER A 487 -32.42 20.47 21.29
N MET A 488 -32.30 19.19 21.63
CA MET A 488 -31.47 18.76 22.75
C MET A 488 -30.57 17.59 22.33
N PRO A 489 -29.24 17.72 22.46
CA PRO A 489 -28.33 16.62 22.19
C PRO A 489 -28.56 15.48 23.21
N ILE A 490 -28.48 14.23 22.74
CA ILE A 490 -28.50 13.05 23.60
C ILE A 490 -27.07 12.81 24.08
N HIS A 491 -26.81 12.99 25.37
CA HIS A 491 -25.52 12.63 25.97
C HIS A 491 -25.46 11.11 26.15
N ILE A 492 -24.81 10.43 25.21
CA ILE A 492 -24.34 9.06 25.43
C ILE A 492 -22.98 9.19 26.09
N ASP A 493 -22.94 8.92 27.40
CA ASP A 493 -21.72 9.01 28.19
C ASP A 493 -20.73 7.92 27.74
N ALA A 494 -19.85 8.29 26.79
CA ALA A 494 -18.84 7.40 26.23
C ALA A 494 -17.56 7.36 27.10
N SER A 495 -17.57 8.01 28.26
CA SER A 495 -16.37 8.20 29.10
C SER A 495 -16.00 7.00 29.99
N MET A 496 -16.70 5.87 29.90
CA MET A 496 -16.39 4.70 30.73
C MET A 496 -15.30 3.79 30.11
N GLU A 497 -14.20 3.61 30.86
CA GLU A 497 -13.17 2.59 30.60
C GLU A 497 -13.72 1.18 30.87
N ILE A 498 -14.36 0.58 29.86
CA ILE A 498 -14.83 -0.82 29.89
C ILE A 498 -14.31 -1.56 28.64
N ASP A 499 -14.09 -2.87 28.75
CA ASP A 499 -13.68 -3.78 27.66
C ASP A 499 -14.60 -3.67 26.42
N ASP A 500 -14.01 -3.74 25.21
CA ASP A 500 -14.63 -3.35 23.94
C ASP A 500 -15.80 -4.26 23.51
N ILE A 501 -15.82 -5.52 23.95
CA ILE A 501 -16.93 -6.45 23.72
C ILE A 501 -18.12 -6.13 24.65
N ALA A 502 -17.82 -5.86 25.92
CA ALA A 502 -18.82 -5.44 26.89
C ALA A 502 -19.39 -4.06 26.54
N LYS A 503 -18.59 -3.14 25.98
CA LYS A 503 -19.07 -1.87 25.42
C LYS A 503 -20.08 -2.05 24.29
N VAL A 504 -19.88 -3.02 23.39
CA VAL A 504 -20.82 -3.27 22.27
C VAL A 504 -22.11 -3.95 22.74
N GLU A 505 -22.03 -4.90 23.66
CA GLU A 505 -23.23 -5.49 24.28
C GLU A 505 -23.98 -4.49 25.15
N TRP A 506 -23.25 -3.64 25.89
CA TRP A 506 -23.80 -2.53 26.64
C TRP A 506 -24.44 -1.52 25.68
N LEU A 507 -23.81 -1.12 24.58
CA LEU A 507 -24.39 -0.22 23.58
C LEU A 507 -25.68 -0.79 22.98
N LYS A 508 -25.69 -2.08 22.63
CA LYS A 508 -26.89 -2.76 22.12
C LYS A 508 -28.00 -2.81 23.17
N LYS A 509 -27.67 -3.08 24.44
CA LYS A 509 -28.63 -3.05 25.55
C LYS A 509 -29.11 -1.63 25.82
N SER A 510 -28.25 -0.63 25.74
CA SER A 510 -28.57 0.77 26.00
C SER A 510 -29.44 1.36 24.90
N ILE A 511 -29.12 1.12 23.63
CA ILE A 511 -29.93 1.54 22.49
C ILE A 511 -31.31 0.87 22.53
N ASN A 512 -31.37 -0.46 22.71
CA ASN A 512 -32.65 -1.15 22.78
C ASN A 512 -33.48 -0.79 24.04
N ALA A 513 -32.83 -0.45 25.16
CA ALA A 513 -33.52 -0.02 26.38
C ALA A 513 -34.04 1.43 26.30
N GLN A 514 -33.50 2.23 25.38
CA GLN A 514 -33.86 3.64 25.20
C GLN A 514 -34.82 3.89 24.03
N MET A 515 -35.08 2.90 23.18
CA MET A 515 -36.05 3.03 22.07
C MET A 515 -37.50 2.99 22.57
N LEU A 516 -38.31 3.96 22.15
CA LEU A 516 -39.74 4.03 22.41
C LEU A 516 -40.53 3.91 21.09
N PRO A 517 -41.81 3.48 21.12
CA PRO A 517 -42.62 3.41 19.90
C PRO A 517 -42.79 4.75 19.16
N ASN A 518 -42.60 5.86 19.86
CA ASN A 518 -42.82 7.22 19.37
C ASN A 518 -41.59 8.12 19.51
N GLY A 519 -40.40 7.57 19.81
CA GLY A 519 -39.19 8.36 20.02
C GLY A 519 -38.12 7.57 20.77
N MET A 520 -37.35 8.26 21.62
CA MET A 520 -36.30 7.68 22.46
C MET A 520 -36.32 8.29 23.87
N CYS A 521 -35.75 7.56 24.83
CA CYS A 521 -35.53 7.99 26.21
C CYS A 521 -34.06 8.33 26.44
N SER A 522 -33.78 9.55 26.91
CA SER A 522 -32.43 10.01 27.25
C SER A 522 -31.99 9.66 28.68
N LEU A 523 -32.79 8.93 29.45
CA LEU A 523 -32.42 8.54 30.80
C LEU A 523 -31.18 7.62 30.75
N PRO A 524 -30.09 7.95 31.48
CA PRO A 524 -28.90 7.11 31.50
C PRO A 524 -29.22 5.70 32.02
N VAL A 525 -28.75 4.68 31.30
CA VAL A 525 -28.99 3.26 31.66
C VAL A 525 -28.43 2.90 33.04
N ALA A 526 -27.42 3.63 33.51
CA ALA A 526 -26.87 3.51 34.86
C ALA A 526 -27.89 3.84 35.97
N MET A 527 -28.94 4.62 35.68
CA MET A 527 -30.00 4.95 36.65
C MET A 527 -31.07 3.85 36.80
N GLY A 528 -30.95 2.73 36.06
CA GLY A 528 -31.84 1.57 36.21
C GLY A 528 -33.14 1.65 35.39
N LYS A 529 -34.12 0.81 35.75
CA LYS A 529 -35.43 0.76 35.06
C LYS A 529 -36.22 2.04 35.31
N CYS A 530 -36.95 2.51 34.29
CA CYS A 530 -37.80 3.69 34.41
C CYS A 530 -38.77 3.52 35.60
N PRO A 531 -38.81 4.48 36.55
CA PRO A 531 -39.74 4.43 37.68
C PRO A 531 -41.18 4.80 37.28
N HIS A 532 -41.39 5.29 36.05
CA HIS A 532 -42.67 5.79 35.55
C HIS A 532 -43.20 4.93 34.39
N GLY A 533 -44.44 4.43 34.52
CA GLY A 533 -45.16 3.78 33.44
C GLY A 533 -45.99 4.79 32.64
N ASN A 534 -45.92 4.74 31.30
CA ASN A 534 -46.73 5.54 30.37
C ASN A 534 -46.60 7.08 30.47
N SER A 535 -45.48 7.61 30.97
CA SER A 535 -45.27 9.06 31.12
C SER A 535 -44.40 9.69 30.02
N CYS A 536 -44.08 8.98 28.93
CA CYS A 536 -43.10 9.48 27.95
C CYS A 536 -43.51 10.82 27.32
N LEU A 537 -44.80 11.03 27.04
CA LEU A 537 -45.32 12.30 26.51
C LEU A 537 -45.59 13.37 27.57
N THR A 538 -45.02 13.21 28.76
CA THR A 538 -44.91 14.23 29.80
C THR A 538 -43.52 14.20 30.48
N CYS A 539 -42.58 13.41 29.93
CA CYS A 539 -41.27 13.15 30.52
C CYS A 539 -40.20 14.08 29.96
N GLY A 540 -39.37 14.65 30.84
CA GLY A 540 -38.24 15.50 30.46
C GLY A 540 -37.12 14.74 29.72
N ASP A 541 -37.05 13.41 29.84
CA ASP A 541 -36.08 12.56 29.15
C ASP A 541 -36.58 12.05 27.78
N PHE A 542 -37.81 12.41 27.38
CA PHE A 542 -38.32 12.00 26.09
C PHE A 542 -37.71 12.83 24.95
N ARG A 543 -37.32 12.15 23.88
CA ARG A 543 -36.76 12.73 22.65
C ARG A 543 -37.47 12.15 21.44
N THR A 544 -37.68 12.94 20.40
CA THR A 544 -38.27 12.46 19.15
C THR A 544 -37.70 13.21 17.94
N SER A 545 -37.78 12.62 16.75
CA SER A 545 -37.34 13.20 15.48
C SER A 545 -38.45 13.17 14.44
N LYS A 546 -38.17 13.73 13.25
CA LYS A 546 -39.08 13.75 12.10
C LYS A 546 -39.52 12.34 11.66
N GLU A 547 -38.70 11.32 11.88
CA GLU A 547 -39.02 9.92 11.55
C GLU A 547 -40.30 9.43 12.26
N PHE A 548 -40.59 9.95 13.46
CA PHE A 548 -41.75 9.58 14.27
C PHE A 548 -42.97 10.48 14.02
N LEU A 549 -42.89 11.45 13.11
CA LEU A 549 -43.99 12.39 12.83
C LEU A 549 -45.31 11.69 12.47
N PRO A 550 -45.36 10.64 11.60
CA PRO A 550 -46.62 9.94 11.32
C PRO A 550 -47.22 9.27 12.57
N ILE A 551 -46.37 8.83 13.49
CA ILE A 551 -46.78 8.17 14.75
C ILE A 551 -47.39 9.19 15.69
N HIS A 552 -46.77 10.37 15.84
CA HIS A 552 -47.33 11.48 16.63
C HIS A 552 -48.66 11.98 16.08
N GLN A 553 -48.78 12.14 14.76
CA GLN A 553 -50.03 12.53 14.12
C GLN A 553 -51.16 11.52 14.35
N LYS A 554 -50.84 10.21 14.29
CA LYS A 554 -51.81 9.15 14.60
C LYS A 554 -52.21 9.16 16.08
N HIS A 555 -51.25 9.39 16.97
CA HIS A 555 -51.51 9.47 18.40
C HIS A 555 -52.39 10.68 18.74
N TYR A 556 -52.11 11.85 18.17
CA TYR A 556 -52.91 13.07 18.33
C TYR A 556 -54.38 12.84 17.97
N LYS A 557 -54.65 12.21 16.82
CA LYS A 557 -56.02 11.87 16.40
C LYS A 557 -56.73 10.96 17.41
N SER A 558 -56.00 10.00 17.98
CA SER A 558 -56.55 9.06 18.97
C SER A 558 -56.88 9.75 20.28
N VAL A 559 -55.99 10.65 20.76
CA VAL A 559 -56.19 11.44 21.99
C VAL A 559 -57.37 12.40 21.85
N CYS A 560 -57.54 13.05 20.70
CA CYS A 560 -58.71 13.90 20.45
C CYS A 560 -60.04 13.11 20.56
N GLY A 561 -60.12 11.92 19.96
CA GLY A 561 -61.31 11.07 20.08
C GLY A 561 -61.59 10.61 21.52
N LEU A 562 -60.54 10.31 22.30
CA LEU A 562 -60.67 9.96 23.72
C LEU A 562 -61.11 11.15 24.58
N LEU A 563 -60.65 12.36 24.28
CA LEU A 563 -61.08 13.59 24.95
C LEU A 563 -62.56 13.88 24.75
N ASP A 564 -63.05 13.75 23.51
CA ASP A 564 -64.46 13.97 23.20
C ASP A 564 -65.35 13.01 23.99
N TYR A 565 -64.95 11.73 24.04
CA TYR A 565 -65.66 10.72 24.82
C TYR A 565 -65.60 10.99 26.34
N ALA A 566 -64.43 11.34 26.88
CA ALA A 566 -64.26 11.64 28.31
C ALA A 566 -65.08 12.86 28.74
N LYS A 567 -65.19 13.88 27.88
CA LYS A 567 -66.04 15.07 28.10
C LYS A 567 -67.52 14.73 28.16
N GLN A 568 -67.99 13.84 27.28
CA GLN A 568 -69.38 13.36 27.29
C GLN A 568 -69.73 12.57 28.56
N GLN A 569 -68.76 11.83 29.11
CA GLN A 569 -68.94 11.00 30.32
C GLN A 569 -68.60 11.74 31.63
N GLY A 570 -68.12 12.98 31.58
CA GLY A 570 -67.75 13.78 32.76
C GLY A 570 -66.52 13.27 33.52
N TRP A 571 -65.60 12.56 32.86
CA TRP A 571 -64.41 11.98 33.50
C TRP A 571 -63.29 12.99 33.66
N GLN A 572 -63.42 13.86 34.67
CA GLN A 572 -62.56 15.03 34.88
C GLN A 572 -61.05 14.74 34.86
N ARG A 573 -60.61 13.66 35.53
CA ARG A 573 -59.19 13.28 35.59
C ARG A 573 -58.62 12.87 34.22
N GLN A 574 -59.41 12.19 33.40
CA GLN A 574 -59.03 11.75 32.06
C GLN A 574 -59.04 12.92 31.07
N ILE A 575 -59.91 13.90 31.29
CA ILE A 575 -59.91 15.16 30.52
C ILE A 575 -58.59 15.89 30.77
N GLU A 576 -58.25 16.15 32.04
CA GLU A 576 -57.02 16.87 32.41
C GLU A 576 -55.76 16.18 31.86
N THR A 577 -55.65 14.85 32.04
CA THR A 577 -54.48 14.08 31.57
C THR A 577 -54.35 14.11 30.04
N ASN A 578 -55.45 13.91 29.32
CA ASN A 578 -55.40 13.86 27.86
C ASN A 578 -55.26 15.26 27.24
N GLU A 579 -55.70 16.33 27.90
CA GLU A 579 -55.48 17.72 27.46
C GLU A 579 -53.99 18.10 27.52
N GLU A 580 -53.28 17.68 28.56
CA GLU A 580 -51.83 17.87 28.66
C GLU A 580 -51.08 17.10 27.56
N VAL A 581 -51.42 15.82 27.35
CA VAL A 581 -50.82 14.99 26.29
C VAL A 581 -51.11 15.57 24.90
N LYS A 582 -52.33 16.05 24.66
CA LYS A 582 -52.73 16.71 23.40
C LYS A 582 -51.85 17.93 23.13
N LYS A 583 -51.68 18.81 24.12
CA LYS A 583 -50.85 20.02 24.00
C LYS A 583 -49.40 19.69 23.64
N ASN A 584 -48.82 18.69 24.31
CA ASN A 584 -47.45 18.27 24.05
C ASN A 584 -47.29 17.68 22.64
N LEU A 585 -48.27 16.90 22.17
CA LEU A 585 -48.30 16.38 20.80
C LEU A 585 -48.42 17.50 19.75
N GLU A 586 -49.23 18.53 19.99
CA GLU A 586 -49.33 19.70 19.10
C GLU A 586 -47.97 20.40 18.95
N THR A 587 -47.31 20.68 20.08
CA THR A 587 -45.97 21.31 20.08
C THR A 587 -44.94 20.48 19.33
N ILE A 588 -44.90 19.16 19.56
CA ILE A 588 -44.00 18.24 18.86
C ILE A 588 -44.28 18.24 17.35
N ILE A 589 -45.54 18.11 16.96
CA ILE A 589 -45.93 18.01 15.54
C ILE A 589 -45.60 19.31 14.81
N GLU A 590 -45.95 20.47 15.39
CA GLU A 590 -45.67 21.79 14.82
C GLU A 590 -44.17 21.98 14.58
N LYS A 591 -43.34 21.70 15.59
CA LYS A 591 -41.88 21.87 15.50
C LYS A 591 -41.21 20.92 14.53
N LEU A 592 -41.66 19.67 14.44
CA LEU A 592 -41.15 18.72 13.46
C LEU A 592 -41.57 19.08 12.02
N GLN A 593 -42.70 19.76 11.84
CA GLN A 593 -43.17 20.25 10.54
C GLN A 593 -42.49 21.55 10.10
N ASP A 594 -42.22 22.48 11.03
CA ASP A 594 -41.61 23.78 10.72
C ASP A 594 -40.13 23.72 10.33
N GLY A 595 -39.40 22.70 10.78
CA GLY A 595 -38.00 22.45 10.39
C GLY A 595 -37.79 22.12 8.90
N ASN A 596 -38.76 22.38 8.03
CA ASN A 596 -38.70 22.25 6.56
C ASN A 596 -38.29 23.55 5.85
N LYS A 597 -38.25 24.71 6.54
CA LYS A 597 -37.92 25.99 5.90
C LYS A 597 -36.43 26.37 5.92
N GLU A 598 -35.62 25.78 6.81
CA GLU A 598 -34.21 26.18 7.01
C GLU A 598 -33.17 25.29 6.31
N ILE A 599 -33.58 24.22 5.61
CA ILE A 599 -32.63 23.27 4.97
C ILE A 599 -32.56 23.45 3.43
N THR A 600 -33.33 24.40 2.87
CA THR A 600 -33.34 24.72 1.42
C THR A 600 -32.80 26.12 1.10
N SER A 601 -31.85 26.63 1.88
CA SER A 601 -31.10 27.87 1.57
C SER A 601 -29.61 27.63 1.50
#